data_AF-A0A813PL00-F1
#
_entry.id   AF-A0A813PL00-F1
#
_cell.length_a   1.000
_cell.length_b   1.000
_cell.length_c   1.000
_cell.angle_alpha   90.00
_cell.angle_beta   90.00
_cell.angle_gamma   90.00
#
_symmetry.space_group_name_H-M   'P 1'
#
loop_
_entity.id
_entity.type
_entity.pdbx_description
1 polymer ?
#
loop_
_entity_poly.entity_id
_entity_poly.type
_entity_poly.pdbx_seq_one_letter_code
_entity_poly.pdbx_strand_id
1 'polypeptide(L)'
;MRVLTFILLCSIFVVLSCKSIDRNPDLDRVIVCPDGESICPSTSTCCIGQDGDYSCCPVEKGVCCADHIHCCPQHYKCDLKIFKCDRTFNAKFLGIKRSGKKN
;
A
#
# COMPACT_ATOMS: atom_id res chain seq x y z
N MET A 1 32.49 37.89 4.21
CA MET A 1 31.09 38.35 4.35
C MET A 1 30.13 37.69 3.36
N ARG A 2 30.48 37.53 2.07
CA ARG A 2 29.61 36.88 1.06
C ARG A 2 29.43 35.36 1.24
N VAL A 3 30.45 34.66 1.73
CA VAL A 3 30.40 33.20 1.96
C VAL A 3 29.39 32.82 3.06
N LEU A 4 29.32 33.63 4.13
CA LEU A 4 28.38 33.40 5.24
C LEU A 4 26.92 33.59 4.79
N THR A 5 26.66 34.56 3.91
CA THR A 5 25.34 34.76 3.31
C THR A 5 24.91 33.63 2.37
N PHE A 6 25.84 33.02 1.60
CA PHE A 6 25.51 31.85 0.76
C PHE A 6 25.16 30.62 1.60
N ILE A 7 25.87 30.37 2.70
CA ILE A 7 25.60 29.27 3.62
C ILE A 7 24.23 29.46 4.28
N LEU A 8 23.93 30.67 4.79
CA LEU A 8 22.64 30.97 5.39
C LEU A 8 21.49 30.83 4.40
N LEU A 9 21.65 31.30 3.15
CA LEU A 9 20.63 31.14 2.11
C LEU A 9 20.45 29.67 1.72
N CYS A 10 21.52 28.88 1.61
CA CYS A 10 21.44 27.46 1.28
C CYS A 10 20.72 26.68 2.39
N SER A 11 21.04 26.95 3.67
CA SER A 11 20.34 26.37 4.82
C SER A 11 18.87 26.76 4.87
N ILE A 12 18.54 28.04 4.62
CA ILE A 12 17.16 28.52 4.57
C ILE A 12 16.40 27.87 3.41
N PHE A 13 17.02 27.75 2.23
CA PHE A 13 16.42 27.13 1.05
C PHE A 13 16.19 25.63 1.25
N VAL A 14 17.17 24.91 1.80
CA VAL A 14 17.05 23.49 2.17
C VAL A 14 15.94 23.27 3.21
N VAL A 15 15.84 24.14 4.22
CA VAL A 15 14.78 24.07 5.25
C VAL A 15 13.40 24.41 4.69
N LEU A 16 13.30 25.34 3.72
CA LEU A 16 12.04 25.64 3.02
C LEU A 16 11.63 24.51 2.07
N SER A 17 12.58 23.86 1.38
CA SER A 17 12.32 22.74 0.46
C SER A 17 12.05 21.41 1.18
N CYS A 18 12.60 21.22 2.39
CA CYS A 18 12.33 20.03 3.22
C CYS A 18 10.98 20.12 3.98
N LYS A 19 10.23 21.22 3.80
CA LYS A 19 8.93 21.43 4.45
C LYS A 19 7.75 20.71 3.77
N SER A 20 8.02 19.74 2.90
CA SER A 20 7.12 18.64 2.55
C SER A 20 7.25 17.51 3.58
N ILE A 21 7.06 17.85 4.86
CA ILE A 21 6.71 16.85 5.87
C ILE A 21 5.25 16.54 5.60
N ASP A 22 5.01 15.52 4.77
CA ASP A 22 3.75 14.79 4.70
C ASP A 22 3.43 14.31 6.14
N ARG A 23 2.80 15.18 6.94
CA ARG A 23 2.12 14.75 8.15
C ARG A 23 0.90 13.98 7.69
N ASN A 24 1.09 12.70 7.38
CA ASN A 24 0.00 11.76 7.25
C ASN A 24 -0.41 11.30 8.67
N PRO A 25 -1.60 11.68 9.18
CA PRO A 25 -2.06 11.34 10.53
C PRO A 25 -2.57 9.88 10.66
N ASP A 26 -1.99 8.95 9.90
CA ASP A 26 -2.31 7.51 9.95
C ASP A 26 -1.40 6.75 10.97
N LEU A 27 -0.66 7.50 11.79
CA LEU A 27 0.41 7.05 12.68
C LEU A 27 0.00 6.94 14.16
N ASP A 28 -1.28 6.76 14.47
CA ASP A 28 -1.70 6.52 15.87
C ASP A 28 -1.81 5.03 16.19
N ARG A 29 -1.90 4.18 15.17
CA ARG A 29 -2.01 2.74 15.31
C ARG A 29 -1.27 2.09 14.16
N VAL A 30 -0.15 1.44 14.47
CA VAL A 30 0.69 0.71 13.52
C VAL A 30 0.65 -0.78 13.82
N ILE A 31 0.73 -1.61 12.79
CA ILE A 31 0.91 -3.05 12.88
C ILE A 31 2.36 -3.39 12.50
N VAL A 32 2.96 -4.29 13.26
CA VAL A 32 4.26 -4.86 12.92
C VAL A 32 4.01 -6.10 12.07
N CYS A 33 4.66 -6.17 10.92
CA CYS A 33 4.54 -7.28 10.00
C CYS A 33 5.27 -8.53 10.54
N PRO A 34 4.99 -9.73 9.98
CA PRO A 34 5.53 -10.99 10.51
C PRO A 34 7.07 -11.11 10.50
N ASP A 35 7.74 -10.29 9.70
CA ASP A 35 9.19 -10.11 9.67
C ASP A 35 9.75 -9.35 10.89
N GLY A 36 8.93 -8.56 11.58
CA GLY A 36 9.37 -7.77 12.73
C GLY A 36 10.11 -6.47 12.39
N GLU A 37 10.47 -6.27 11.13
CA GLU A 37 11.15 -5.05 10.65
C GLU A 37 10.17 -4.08 9.96
N SER A 38 9.25 -4.60 9.17
CA SER A 38 8.30 -3.78 8.42
C SER A 38 7.12 -3.35 9.30
N ILE A 39 6.77 -2.07 9.20
CA ILE A 39 5.71 -1.45 9.99
C ILE A 39 4.70 -0.81 9.04
N CYS A 40 3.44 -1.20 9.19
CA CYS A 40 2.33 -0.66 8.41
C CYS A 40 1.34 0.08 9.31
N PRO A 41 0.56 1.02 8.77
CA PRO A 41 -0.54 1.59 9.53
C PRO A 41 -1.61 0.53 9.78
N SER A 42 -2.40 0.72 10.84
CA SER A 42 -3.44 -0.22 11.27
C SER A 42 -4.60 -0.38 10.29
N THR A 43 -4.79 0.59 9.41
CA THR A 43 -5.72 0.56 8.29
C THR A 43 -5.18 -0.27 7.11
N SER A 44 -3.91 -0.69 7.19
CA SER A 44 -3.22 -1.46 6.17
C SER A 44 -3.01 -2.91 6.56
N THR A 45 -2.67 -3.75 5.58
CA THR A 45 -2.34 -5.17 5.76
C THR A 45 -0.93 -5.44 5.26
N CYS A 46 -0.17 -6.24 6.01
CA CYS A 46 1.18 -6.66 5.61
C CYS A 46 1.11 -7.69 4.47
N CYS A 47 1.78 -7.41 3.36
CA CYS A 47 1.89 -8.31 2.21
C CYS A 47 3.33 -8.54 1.82
N ILE A 48 3.71 -9.80 1.60
CA ILE A 48 5.04 -10.14 1.07
C ILE A 48 5.11 -9.73 -0.42
N GLY A 49 6.18 -9.02 -0.77
CA GLY A 49 6.56 -8.55 -2.09
C GLY A 49 7.28 -9.63 -2.91
N GLN A 50 7.55 -9.36 -4.19
CA GLN A 50 8.28 -10.30 -5.06
C GLN A 50 9.70 -10.55 -4.59
N ASP A 51 10.31 -9.55 -3.95
CA ASP A 51 11.68 -9.58 -3.44
C ASP A 51 11.78 -10.26 -2.06
N GLY A 52 10.64 -10.66 -1.47
CA GLY A 52 10.58 -11.25 -0.13
C GLY A 52 10.40 -10.23 1.00
N ASP A 53 10.49 -8.94 0.69
CA ASP A 53 10.23 -7.84 1.64
C ASP A 53 8.73 -7.64 1.88
N TYR A 54 8.36 -7.02 2.99
CA TYR A 54 6.96 -6.69 3.27
C TYR A 54 6.58 -5.30 2.77
N SER A 55 5.39 -5.22 2.20
CA SER A 55 4.76 -3.99 1.71
C SER A 55 3.41 -3.77 2.39
N CYS A 56 3.06 -2.50 2.59
CA CYS A 56 1.81 -2.12 3.23
C CYS A 56 0.71 -1.97 2.21
N CYS A 57 -0.29 -2.83 2.34
CA CYS A 57 -1.47 -2.80 1.53
C CYS A 57 -2.51 -1.84 2.13
N PRO A 58 -2.98 -0.80 1.42
CA PRO A 58 -3.89 0.21 1.97
C PRO A 58 -5.32 -0.29 2.23
N VAL A 59 -5.59 -1.57 1.95
CA VAL A 59 -6.90 -2.19 2.17
C VAL A 59 -6.89 -2.88 3.54
N GLU A 60 -7.80 -2.44 4.40
CA GLU A 60 -8.06 -3.11 5.68
C GLU A 60 -8.47 -4.56 5.46
N LYS A 61 -7.78 -5.49 6.12
CA LYS A 61 -8.03 -6.94 6.00
C LYS A 61 -7.99 -7.42 4.55
N GLY A 62 -7.11 -6.82 3.76
CA GLY A 62 -6.86 -7.21 2.38
C GLY A 62 -6.22 -8.60 2.31
N VAL A 63 -6.52 -9.33 1.22
CA VAL A 63 -5.80 -10.54 0.85
C VAL A 63 -4.73 -10.16 -0.17
N CYS A 64 -3.50 -10.60 0.09
CA CYS A 64 -2.38 -10.41 -0.83
C CYS A 64 -2.54 -11.36 -2.01
N CYS A 65 -2.37 -10.82 -3.22
CA CYS A 65 -2.37 -11.61 -4.43
C CYS A 65 -1.05 -12.36 -4.60
N ALA A 66 -1.03 -13.46 -5.37
CA ALA A 66 0.16 -14.27 -5.60
C ALA A 66 1.22 -13.59 -6.48
N ASP A 67 0.90 -12.42 -7.05
CA ASP A 67 1.85 -11.57 -7.75
C ASP A 67 2.62 -10.64 -6.81
N HIS A 68 2.28 -10.64 -5.52
CA HIS A 68 2.96 -9.92 -4.45
C HIS A 68 2.99 -8.39 -4.60
N ILE A 69 2.24 -7.86 -5.55
CA ILE A 69 2.16 -6.42 -5.85
C ILE A 69 0.71 -5.93 -5.67
N HIS A 70 -0.26 -6.78 -5.95
CA HIS A 70 -1.67 -6.42 -5.85
C HIS A 70 -2.28 -6.95 -4.56
N CYS A 71 -3.29 -6.24 -4.09
CA CYS A 71 -4.14 -6.68 -3.01
C CYS A 71 -5.61 -6.59 -3.39
N CYS A 72 -6.40 -7.43 -2.75
CA CYS A 72 -7.84 -7.36 -2.84
C CYS A 72 -8.50 -7.25 -1.47
N PRO A 73 -9.67 -6.62 -1.35
CA PRO A 73 -10.43 -6.62 -0.10
C PRO A 73 -10.86 -8.03 0.29
N GLN A 74 -11.16 -8.22 1.57
CA GLN A 74 -11.71 -9.47 2.11
C GLN A 74 -12.87 -10.01 1.23
N HIS A 75 -12.88 -11.32 0.98
CA HIS A 75 -13.85 -12.05 0.13
C HIS A 75 -13.72 -11.87 -1.38
N TYR A 76 -12.69 -11.17 -1.85
CA TYR A 76 -12.35 -11.10 -3.27
C TYR A 76 -11.16 -12.01 -3.59
N LYS A 77 -11.12 -12.55 -4.81
CA LYS A 77 -9.93 -13.24 -5.35
C LYS A 77 -9.28 -12.38 -6.40
N CYS A 78 -7.95 -12.43 -6.43
CA CYS A 78 -7.17 -11.77 -7.46
C CYS A 78 -7.25 -12.58 -8.75
N ASP A 79 -7.81 -11.96 -9.80
CA ASP A 79 -7.66 -12.43 -11.16
C ASP A 79 -6.46 -11.72 -11.80
N LEU A 80 -5.33 -12.41 -11.82
CA LEU A 80 -4.07 -11.92 -12.37
C LEU A 80 -4.10 -11.79 -13.90
N LYS A 81 -5.07 -12.40 -14.60
CA LYS A 81 -5.17 -12.29 -16.06
C LYS A 81 -5.72 -10.93 -16.49
N ILE A 82 -6.59 -10.35 -15.67
CA ILE A 82 -7.25 -9.07 -15.92
C ILE A 82 -6.88 -8.01 -14.89
N PHE A 83 -5.94 -8.32 -13.98
CA PHE A 83 -5.51 -7.48 -12.86
C PHE A 83 -6.68 -6.88 -12.07
N LYS A 84 -7.65 -7.72 -11.71
CA LYS A 84 -8.85 -7.30 -10.97
C LYS A 84 -9.15 -8.19 -9.79
N CYS A 85 -9.74 -7.58 -8.78
CA CYS A 85 -10.36 -8.27 -7.66
C CYS A 85 -11.76 -8.74 -8.07
N ASP A 86 -11.94 -10.04 -8.18
CA ASP A 86 -13.23 -10.63 -8.49
C ASP A 86 -13.88 -11.19 -7.21
N ARG A 87 -15.05 -10.63 -6.86
CA ARG A 87 -15.89 -11.12 -5.74
C ARG A 87 -16.52 -12.47 -6.06
N THR A 88 -16.61 -12.84 -7.34
CA THR A 88 -17.44 -13.97 -7.80
C THR A 88 -16.81 -15.34 -7.61
N PHE A 89 -15.54 -15.43 -7.19
CA PHE A 89 -14.96 -16.74 -6.86
C PHE A 89 -15.64 -17.41 -5.65
N ASN A 90 -16.14 -16.63 -4.69
CA ASN A 90 -17.02 -17.14 -3.63
C ASN A 90 -18.48 -17.35 -4.11
N ALA A 91 -18.95 -16.52 -5.06
CA ALA A 91 -20.30 -16.65 -5.63
C ALA A 91 -20.46 -17.86 -6.57
N LYS A 92 -19.35 -18.40 -7.10
CA LYS A 92 -19.34 -19.59 -7.94
C LYS A 92 -19.76 -20.85 -7.17
N PHE A 93 -19.52 -20.87 -5.86
CA PHE A 93 -20.02 -21.92 -4.96
C PHE A 93 -21.48 -21.67 -4.53
N LEU A 94 -21.92 -20.41 -4.49
CA LEU A 94 -23.31 -20.01 -4.20
C LEU A 94 -24.24 -19.99 -5.44
N GLY A 95 -23.83 -20.60 -6.57
CA GLY A 95 -24.72 -20.78 -7.73
C GLY A 95 -25.12 -19.50 -8.47
N ILE A 96 -24.50 -18.34 -8.20
CA ILE A 96 -24.85 -17.08 -8.87
C ILE A 96 -23.99 -16.96 -10.15
N LYS A 97 -24.53 -17.40 -11.30
CA LYS A 97 -23.92 -17.15 -12.61
C LYS A 97 -23.90 -15.65 -12.91
N ARG A 98 -22.82 -14.95 -12.58
CA ARG A 98 -22.60 -13.60 -13.11
C ARG A 98 -21.89 -13.71 -14.46
N SER A 99 -22.67 -13.42 -15.49
CA SER A 99 -22.23 -13.17 -16.85
C SER A 99 -21.14 -12.08 -16.84
N GLY A 100 -19.92 -12.48 -17.20
CA GLY A 100 -18.83 -11.54 -17.46
C GLY A 100 -19.15 -10.75 -18.73
N LYS A 101 -19.38 -9.44 -18.57
CA LYS A 101 -19.58 -8.48 -19.65
C LYS A 101 -18.28 -8.37 -20.47
N LYS A 102 -18.19 -9.13 -21.55
CA LYS A 102 -17.29 -8.84 -22.69
C LYS A 102 -17.97 -7.71 -23.47
N ASN A 103 -17.36 -6.54 -23.48
CA ASN A 103 -17.61 -5.56 -24.52
C ASN A 103 -16.68 -5.89 -25.70
#